data_AF-A0A3G6PKE2-F1
#
_entry.id   AF-A0A3G6PKE2-F1
#
_cell.length_a   1.000
_cell.length_b   1.000
_cell.length_c   1.000
_cell.angle_alpha   90.00
_cell.angle_beta   90.00
_cell.angle_gamma   90.00
#
_symmetry.space_group_name_H-M   'P 1'
#
loop_
_entity.id
_entity.type
_entity.pdbx_description
1 polymer ?
#
loop_
_entity_poly.entity_id
_entity_poly.type
_entity_poly.pdbx_seq_one_letter_code
_entity_poly.pdbx_strand_id
1 'polypeptide(L)'
;MERASKGVAPIGADGKSVNLHHSKQNAKGPLFEISGGIHEKYGYTNALHPYKVDGTKVHPENPVAGIGRKKFDNVDKPNYWKDRAKAEKARRLNVHH
;
A
#
# COMPACT_ATOMS: atom_id res chain seq x y z
N MET A 1 16.96 1.12 0.04
CA MET A 1 16.14 1.87 -0.95
C MET A 1 16.06 1.19 -2.32
N GLU A 2 16.97 0.27 -2.66
CA GLU A 2 17.07 -0.32 -4.00
C GLU A 2 15.74 -0.88 -4.56
N ARG A 3 15.02 -1.70 -3.77
CA ARG A 3 13.70 -2.26 -4.14
C ARG A 3 12.70 -1.17 -4.55
N ALA A 4 12.53 -0.16 -3.68
CA ALA A 4 11.57 0.91 -3.89
C ALA A 4 11.88 1.76 -5.13
N SER A 5 13.17 2.03 -5.41
CA SER A 5 13.58 2.68 -6.66
C SER A 5 13.29 1.86 -7.93
N LYS A 6 13.09 0.54 -7.80
CA LYS A 6 12.62 -0.35 -8.89
C LYS A 6 11.08 -0.48 -8.92
N GLY A 7 10.35 0.27 -8.09
CA GLY A 7 8.90 0.19 -7.94
C GLY A 7 8.42 -0.99 -7.09
N VAL A 8 9.31 -1.64 -6.35
CA VAL A 8 8.99 -2.81 -5.51
C VAL A 8 8.94 -2.38 -4.05
N ALA A 9 7.92 -2.83 -3.33
CA ALA A 9 7.78 -2.52 -1.90
C ALA A 9 9.07 -2.82 -1.11
N PRO A 10 9.49 -1.91 -0.22
CA PRO A 10 10.59 -2.17 0.69
C PRO A 10 10.23 -3.29 1.69
N ILE A 11 11.26 -3.89 2.29
CA ILE A 11 11.09 -4.80 3.41
C ILE A 11 10.95 -3.97 4.68
N GLY A 12 9.91 -4.24 5.46
CA GLY A 12 9.64 -3.62 6.75
C GLY A 12 10.49 -4.21 7.87
N ALA A 13 10.38 -3.62 9.06
CA ALA A 13 11.11 -4.08 10.25
C ALA A 13 10.70 -5.49 10.70
N ASP A 14 9.53 -5.98 10.26
CA ASP A 14 9.02 -7.32 10.49
C ASP A 14 9.56 -8.37 9.50
N GLY A 15 10.51 -7.97 8.63
CA GLY A 15 11.09 -8.85 7.61
C GLY A 15 10.17 -9.14 6.43
N LYS A 16 8.95 -8.59 6.40
CA LYS A 16 7.98 -8.77 5.31
C LYS A 16 7.90 -7.53 4.43
N SER A 17 7.36 -7.66 3.22
CA SER A 17 7.13 -6.49 2.35
C SER A 17 6.07 -5.57 2.96
N VAL A 18 6.34 -4.27 2.95
CA VAL A 18 5.33 -3.25 3.31
C VAL A 18 4.21 -3.27 2.27
N ASN A 19 2.97 -3.16 2.73
CA ASN A 19 1.78 -3.12 1.88
C ASN A 19 1.24 -1.70 1.78
N LEU A 20 0.67 -1.36 0.62
CA LEU A 20 -0.16 -0.16 0.47
C LEU A 20 -1.63 -0.55 0.69
N HIS A 21 -2.30 0.12 1.61
CA HIS A 21 -3.65 -0.21 2.02
C HIS A 21 -4.55 1.03 1.95
N HIS A 22 -5.62 0.94 1.14
CA HIS A 22 -6.65 1.97 1.12
C HIS A 22 -7.58 1.82 2.31
N SER A 23 -7.85 2.92 3.02
CA SER A 23 -8.82 2.95 4.11
C SER A 23 -10.17 2.39 3.66
N LYS A 24 -10.72 1.43 4.41
CA LYS A 24 -11.98 0.76 4.11
C LYS A 24 -12.03 0.19 2.69
N GLN A 25 -10.92 -0.19 2.06
CA GLN A 25 -10.91 -0.65 0.65
C GLN A 25 -11.49 0.37 -0.36
N ASN A 26 -11.52 1.66 -0.03
CA ASN A 26 -12.02 2.73 -0.90
C ASN A 26 -10.90 3.23 -1.82
N ALA A 27 -11.05 3.08 -3.14
CA ALA A 27 -10.06 3.50 -4.14
C ALA A 27 -9.76 5.01 -4.15
N LYS A 28 -10.67 5.83 -3.61
CA LYS A 28 -10.50 7.29 -3.45
C LYS A 28 -10.14 7.69 -2.01
N GLY A 29 -10.05 6.73 -1.11
CA GLY A 29 -9.72 6.96 0.29
C GLY A 29 -8.22 7.13 0.52
N PRO A 30 -7.81 7.53 1.75
CA PRO A 30 -6.41 7.60 2.14
C PRO A 30 -5.69 6.27 1.93
N LEU A 31 -4.43 6.35 1.49
CA LEU A 31 -3.54 5.21 1.27
C LEU A 31 -2.48 5.17 2.38
N PHE A 32 -2.35 4.02 3.04
CA PHE A 32 -1.42 3.82 4.15
C PHE A 32 -0.36 2.78 3.81
N GLU A 33 0.87 3.03 4.25
CA GLU A 33 1.91 2.00 4.34
C GLU A 33 1.68 1.17 5.63
N ILE A 34 1.55 -0.14 5.50
CA ILE A 34 1.35 -1.06 6.63
C ILE A 34 2.33 -2.23 6.55
N SER A 35 2.85 -2.68 7.69
CA SER A 35 3.77 -3.82 7.72
C SER A 35 3.09 -5.10 7.23
N GLY A 36 3.87 -6.01 6.66
CA GLY A 36 3.33 -7.23 6.06
C GLY A 36 2.66 -8.14 7.10
N GLY A 37 3.26 -8.27 8.28
CA GLY A 37 2.73 -9.07 9.38
C GLY A 37 1.41 -8.52 9.92
N ILE A 38 1.27 -7.19 10.03
CA ILE A 38 0.00 -6.58 10.46
C ILE A 38 -1.07 -6.76 9.39
N HIS A 39 -0.73 -6.56 8.11
CA HIS A 39 -1.69 -6.75 7.02
C HIS A 39 -2.18 -8.20 6.93
N GLU A 40 -1.30 -9.17 7.19
CA GLU A 40 -1.67 -10.59 7.24
C GLU A 40 -2.57 -10.89 8.45
N LYS A 41 -2.15 -10.48 9.66
CA LYS A 41 -2.88 -10.72 10.91
C LYS A 41 -4.31 -10.19 10.89
N TYR A 42 -4.52 -9.01 10.31
CA TYR A 42 -5.82 -8.34 10.27
C TYR A 42 -6.49 -8.39 8.90
N GLY A 43 -5.94 -9.16 7.94
CA GLY A 43 -6.36 -9.21 6.54
C GLY A 43 -7.80 -9.67 6.29
N TYR A 44 -8.41 -10.31 7.29
CA TYR A 44 -9.78 -10.82 7.30
C TYR A 44 -10.59 -10.28 8.47
N THR A 45 -10.32 -9.03 8.87
CA THR A 45 -11.03 -8.37 9.96
C THR A 45 -11.62 -7.05 9.48
N ASN A 46 -12.65 -6.58 10.20
CA ASN A 46 -13.27 -5.29 9.94
C ASN A 46 -12.29 -4.10 10.09
N ALA A 47 -11.20 -4.28 10.83
CA ALA A 47 -10.20 -3.24 11.07
C ALA A 47 -9.44 -2.83 9.79
N LEU A 48 -9.19 -3.77 8.87
CA LEU A 48 -8.54 -3.48 7.58
C LEU A 48 -9.49 -3.66 6.40
N HIS A 49 -10.28 -4.73 6.39
CA HIS A 49 -11.10 -5.11 5.24
C HIS A 49 -12.56 -5.29 5.66
N PRO A 50 -13.28 -4.19 5.98
CA PRO A 50 -14.68 -4.23 6.40
C PRO A 50 -15.56 -4.99 5.40
N TYR A 51 -15.35 -4.74 4.11
CA TYR A 51 -16.14 -5.32 3.04
C TYR A 51 -15.79 -6.79 2.78
N LYS A 52 -14.62 -7.29 3.21
CA LYS A 52 -14.35 -8.74 3.13
C LYS A 52 -15.14 -9.55 4.15
N VAL A 53 -15.47 -8.95 5.30
CA VAL A 53 -16.12 -9.67 6.41
C VAL A 53 -17.63 -9.47 6.45
N ASP A 54 -18.16 -8.43 5.80
CA ASP A 54 -19.61 -8.19 5.68
C ASP A 54 -20.27 -8.94 4.49
N GLY A 55 -19.47 -9.66 3.69
CA GLY A 55 -19.95 -10.45 2.55
C GLY A 55 -20.01 -9.70 1.21
N THR A 56 -19.84 -8.37 1.19
CA THR A 56 -19.85 -7.55 -0.05
C THR A 56 -18.57 -7.68 -0.87
N LYS A 57 -17.48 -8.16 -0.25
CA LYS A 57 -16.12 -8.40 -0.76
C LYS A 57 -15.34 -7.14 -1.13
N VAL A 58 -16.00 -6.10 -1.63
CA VAL A 58 -15.41 -4.84 -2.11
C VAL A 58 -16.25 -3.65 -1.69
N HIS A 59 -15.63 -2.47 -1.63
CA HIS A 59 -16.35 -1.23 -1.33
C HIS A 59 -17.48 -0.98 -2.35
N PRO A 60 -18.70 -0.63 -1.92
CA PRO A 60 -19.87 -0.52 -2.81
C PRO A 60 -19.75 0.59 -3.86
N GLU A 61 -19.29 1.79 -3.46
CA GLU A 61 -19.22 2.94 -4.38
C GLU A 61 -17.89 3.07 -5.13
N ASN A 62 -16.77 2.78 -4.46
CA ASN A 62 -15.43 3.02 -4.98
C ASN A 62 -14.54 1.77 -4.81
N PRO A 63 -14.89 0.64 -5.46
CA PRO A 63 -14.16 -0.62 -5.30
C PRO A 63 -12.77 -0.55 -5.94
N VAL A 64 -11.76 -1.07 -5.25
CA VAL A 64 -10.47 -1.41 -5.87
C VAL A 64 -10.58 -2.77 -6.58
N ALA A 65 -11.33 -2.83 -7.69
CA ALA A 65 -11.63 -4.06 -8.42
C ALA A 65 -11.37 -3.94 -9.94
N GLY A 66 -11.34 -5.08 -10.64
CA GLY A 66 -11.26 -5.15 -12.10
C GLY A 66 -10.10 -4.34 -12.70
N ILE A 67 -10.43 -3.45 -13.64
CA ILE A 67 -9.45 -2.56 -14.31
C ILE A 67 -8.78 -1.61 -13.30
N GLY A 68 -9.51 -1.13 -12.29
CA GLY A 68 -8.96 -0.28 -11.23
C GLY A 68 -7.90 -1.00 -10.40
N ARG A 69 -8.13 -2.28 -10.08
CA ARG A 69 -7.11 -3.14 -9.44
C ARG A 69 -5.89 -3.32 -10.36
N LYS A 70 -6.16 -3.58 -11.65
CA LYS A 70 -5.24 -3.55 -12.82
C LYS A 70 -4.22 -2.43 -12.71
N LYS A 71 -4.77 -1.21 -12.77
CA LYS A 71 -4.03 0.05 -12.75
C LYS A 71 -3.26 0.24 -11.45
N PHE A 72 -3.90 -0.04 -10.32
CA PHE A 72 -3.24 0.14 -9.02
C PHE A 72 -2.01 -0.75 -8.87
N ASP A 73 -2.09 -2.03 -9.25
CA ASP A 73 -0.95 -2.95 -9.11
C ASP A 73 0.20 -2.65 -10.06
N ASN A 74 -0.10 -2.25 -11.29
CA ASN A 74 0.89 -2.16 -12.36
C ASN A 74 1.42 -0.74 -12.59
N VAL A 75 0.69 0.29 -12.15
CA VAL A 75 1.02 1.69 -12.42
C VAL A 75 1.16 2.45 -11.10
N ASP A 76 0.09 2.51 -10.30
CA ASP A 76 0.06 3.43 -9.16
C ASP A 76 1.02 2.97 -8.06
N LYS A 77 0.99 1.68 -7.68
CA LYS A 77 1.86 1.11 -6.64
C LYS A 77 3.35 1.17 -7.02
N PRO A 78 3.79 0.82 -8.25
CA PRO A 78 5.19 0.99 -8.64
C PRO A 78 5.65 2.44 -8.64
N ASN A 79 4.82 3.38 -9.11
CA ASN A 79 5.16 4.80 -9.11
C ASN A 79 5.27 5.35 -7.68
N TYR A 80 4.32 5.00 -6.81
CA TYR A 80 4.36 5.34 -5.39
C TYR A 80 5.70 4.94 -4.75
N TRP A 81 6.16 3.72 -4.97
CA TRP A 81 7.41 3.26 -4.38
C TRP A 81 8.65 3.98 -4.92
N LYS A 82 8.67 4.31 -6.22
CA LYS A 82 9.75 5.10 -6.82
C LYS A 82 9.81 6.49 -6.22
N ASP A 83 8.66 7.16 -6.10
CA ASP A 83 8.54 8.49 -5.51
C ASP A 83 8.93 8.48 -4.04
N ARG A 84 8.47 7.47 -3.28
CA ARG A 84 8.84 7.27 -1.88
C ARG A 84 10.35 7.10 -1.70
N ALA A 85 11.00 6.35 -2.59
CA ALA A 85 12.46 6.19 -2.58
C ALA A 85 13.18 7.50 -2.90
N LYS A 86 12.69 8.29 -3.87
CA LYS A 86 13.25 9.60 -4.21
C LYS A 86 13.15 10.55 -3.01
N ALA A 87 11.99 10.62 -2.36
CA ALA A 87 11.76 11.44 -1.19
C ALA A 87 12.67 11.05 -0.02
N GLU A 88 12.85 9.75 0.24
CA GLU A 88 13.74 9.28 1.31
C GLU A 88 15.23 9.58 1.02
N LYS A 89 15.67 9.48 -0.25
CA LYS A 89 17.02 9.91 -0.64
C LYS A 89 17.23 11.40 -0.38
N ALA A 90 16.29 12.24 -0.83
CA ALA A 90 16.36 13.68 -0.60
C ALA A 90 16.38 14.02 0.90
N ARG A 91 15.52 13.38 1.69
CA ARG A 91 15.50 13.54 3.15
C ARG A 91 16.85 13.23 3.79
N ARG A 92 17.51 12.13 3.40
CA ARG A 92 18.83 11.78 3.95
C ARG A 92 19.90 12.79 3.56
N LEU A 93 19.90 13.27 2.31
CA LEU A 93 20.86 14.29 1.86
C LEU A 93 20.69 15.63 2.60
N ASN A 94 19.45 16.01 2.92
CA ASN A 94 19.16 17.25 3.65
C ASN A 94 19.45 17.17 5.15
N VAL A 95 19.60 15.98 5.73
CA VAL A 95 19.97 15.80 7.15
C VAL A 95 21.49 15.84 7.35
N HIS A 96 22.27 15.82 6.28
CA HIS A 96 23.74 15.87 6.31
C HIS A 96 24.31 17.28 6.01
N HIS A 97 23.47 18.32 6.06
CA HIS A 97 23.86 19.74 6.02
C HIS A 97 23.44 20.40 7.33
#